data_AF-A0AAE3AN71-F1
#
_entry.id   AF-A0AAE3AN71-F1
#
_cell.length_a   1.000
_cell.length_b   1.000
_cell.length_c   1.000
_cell.angle_alpha   90.00
_cell.angle_beta   90.00
_cell.angle_gamma   90.00
#
_symmetry.space_group_name_H-M   'P 1'
#
loop_
_entity.id
_entity.type
_entity.pdbx_description
1 polymer ?
#
loop_
_entity_poly.entity_id
_entity_poly.type
_entity_poly.pdbx_seq_one_letter_code
_entity_poly.pdbx_strand_id
1 'polypeptide(L)'
;MVVFDEKQHRCRLCGNYYSDSDMSEEHYPARNTGNEDVVAVDLGKMFDTFTSESVHAEIREKLNHGETLENITGDIFDTQLSTSLFPKGRTARTLCRKCNTFLGKYDEAYLRFFNLDGTPKSINGFQQHTKYQIIKAIYAKFLSIPEAAGEAFDFIDFIRDDDSTVYNGNWNIYFVKRDFSSDLLGMKDIRTGKITFDEGVVYELSDDKFIFNLMNFPKHSCFEMTNLFDILKKNYKLVEGVGESGGYHAQVFMSSIFNTIL
;
A
#
# COMPACT_ATOMS: atom_id res chain seq x y z
N MET A 1 13.64 35.42 25.30
CA MET A 1 13.59 34.20 24.47
C MET A 1 12.18 33.67 24.55
N VAL A 2 11.45 33.70 23.43
CA VAL A 2 10.16 33.01 23.34
C VAL A 2 10.49 31.55 23.10
N VAL A 3 10.23 30.70 24.09
CA VAL A 3 10.26 29.25 23.88
C VAL A 3 9.01 28.95 23.08
N PHE A 4 9.16 28.70 21.78
CA PHE A 4 8.08 28.11 21.00
C PHE A 4 7.89 26.71 21.56
N ASP A 5 6.69 26.42 22.07
CA ASP A 5 6.32 25.08 22.51
C ASP A 5 6.50 24.14 21.29
N GLU A 6 7.42 23.18 21.39
CA GLU A 6 7.68 22.27 20.29
C GLU A 6 6.39 21.51 19.96
N LYS A 7 6.02 21.49 18.67
CA LYS A 7 4.82 20.77 18.24
C LYS A 7 4.98 19.29 18.59
N GLN A 8 4.09 18.78 19.43
CA GLN A 8 4.09 17.38 19.81
C GLN A 8 3.18 16.55 18.91
N HIS A 9 3.64 15.34 18.60
CA HIS A 9 2.98 14.38 17.74
C HIS A 9 2.66 13.11 18.52
N ARG A 10 1.44 12.60 18.38
CA ARG A 10 1.02 11.36 19.04
C ARG A 10 1.41 10.15 18.17
N CYS A 11 2.21 9.24 18.73
CA CYS A 11 2.51 7.97 18.08
C CYS A 11 1.27 7.08 18.04
N ARG A 12 0.90 6.58 16.87
CA ARG A 12 -0.31 5.77 16.68
C ARG A 12 -0.22 4.35 17.23
N LEU A 13 1.00 3.83 17.40
CA LEU A 13 1.18 2.50 17.99
C LEU A 13 1.18 2.54 19.52
N CYS A 14 2.03 3.35 20.15
CA CYS A 14 2.13 3.38 21.62
C CYS A 14 1.22 4.41 22.30
N GLY A 15 0.66 5.38 21.56
CA GLY A 15 -0.24 6.41 22.08
C GLY A 15 0.44 7.59 22.76
N ASN A 16 1.76 7.55 22.97
CA ASN A 16 2.53 8.61 23.62
C ASN A 16 2.81 9.79 22.68
N TYR A 17 3.09 10.96 23.27
CA TYR A 17 3.46 12.18 22.57
C TYR A 17 4.97 12.35 22.49
N TYR A 18 5.45 12.84 21.35
CA TYR A 18 6.86 13.00 21.02
C TYR A 18 7.09 14.32 20.28
N SER A 19 8.30 14.87 20.38
CA SER A 19 8.72 15.99 19.52
C SER A 19 8.94 15.51 18.08
N ASP A 20 9.03 16.45 17.15
CA ASP A 20 9.33 16.15 15.74
C ASP A 20 10.61 15.31 15.57
N SER A 21 11.65 15.57 16.36
CA SER A 21 12.92 14.84 16.29
C SER A 21 12.81 13.38 16.72
N ASP A 22 11.77 13.00 17.47
CA ASP A 22 11.57 11.64 17.98
C ASP A 22 10.60 10.83 17.11
N MET A 23 9.94 11.49 16.16
CA MET A 23 9.10 10.84 15.18
C MET A 23 9.91 10.22 14.05
N SER A 24 9.34 9.16 13.46
CA SER A 24 9.87 8.53 12.26
C SER A 24 9.51 9.38 11.05
N GLU A 25 10.53 9.78 10.30
CA GLU A 25 10.39 10.35 8.95
C GLU A 25 10.18 9.28 7.88
N GLU A 26 10.20 7.99 8.27
CA GLU A 26 10.09 6.86 7.35
C GLU A 26 8.69 6.27 7.39
N HIS A 27 8.17 5.95 6.20
CA HIS A 27 6.95 5.19 6.05
C HIS A 27 7.27 3.74 6.40
N TYR A 28 6.38 3.06 7.08
CA TYR A 28 6.40 1.60 7.11
C TYR A 28 5.45 1.12 6.00
N PRO A 29 5.91 0.45 4.92
CA PRO A 29 7.13 -0.36 4.78
C PRO A 29 8.18 0.26 3.81
N ALA A 30 9.04 1.15 4.28
CA ALA A 30 9.98 1.83 3.38
C ALA A 30 11.24 1.01 3.03
N ARG A 31 11.68 0.06 3.87
CA ARG A 31 13.08 -0.44 3.77
C ARG A 31 13.26 -1.81 3.12
N ASN A 32 12.31 -2.73 3.24
CA ASN A 32 12.62 -4.13 2.91
C ASN A 32 12.13 -4.59 1.54
N THR A 33 11.07 -4.02 0.98
CA THR A 33 10.47 -4.49 -0.29
C THR A 33 10.87 -3.68 -1.53
N GLY A 34 11.93 -2.88 -1.45
CA GLY A 34 12.38 -2.09 -2.61
C GLY A 34 11.44 -0.96 -3.01
N ASN A 35 10.48 -0.60 -2.14
CA ASN A 35 9.63 0.58 -2.30
C ASN A 35 10.43 1.89 -2.07
N GLU A 36 11.69 1.94 -2.51
CA GLU A 36 12.57 3.10 -2.34
C GLU A 36 12.22 4.21 -3.34
N ASP A 37 11.67 3.83 -4.50
CA ASP A 37 11.21 4.72 -5.55
C ASP A 37 9.68 4.89 -5.52
N VAL A 38 9.15 5.33 -4.37
CA VAL A 38 7.76 5.79 -4.32
C VAL A 38 7.65 7.11 -5.08
N VAL A 39 7.53 7.01 -6.40
CA VAL A 39 7.36 8.18 -7.21
C VAL A 39 5.90 8.59 -7.23
N ALA A 40 5.66 9.88 -7.05
CA ALA A 40 4.32 10.38 -7.28
C ALA A 40 4.08 10.48 -8.76
N VAL A 41 2.98 9.85 -9.14
CA VAL A 41 2.44 9.92 -10.48
C VAL A 41 1.59 11.17 -10.51
N ASP A 42 2.03 12.19 -11.25
CA ASP A 42 1.14 13.29 -11.60
C ASP A 42 0.09 12.74 -12.57
N LEU A 43 -1.11 12.52 -12.06
CA LEU A 43 -2.21 11.88 -12.78
C LEU A 43 -2.75 12.73 -13.93
N GLY A 44 -2.76 14.05 -13.78
CA GLY A 44 -3.14 14.96 -14.85
C GLY A 44 -2.11 14.86 -15.98
N LYS A 45 -0.83 14.92 -15.62
CA LYS A 45 0.27 14.72 -16.56
C LYS A 45 0.25 13.34 -17.20
N MET A 46 -0.07 12.29 -16.45
CA MET A 46 -0.17 10.92 -16.97
C MET A 46 -1.28 10.81 -18.02
N PHE A 47 -2.46 11.36 -17.75
CA PHE A 47 -3.54 11.37 -18.72
C PHE A 47 -3.16 12.17 -19.98
N ASP A 48 -2.58 13.36 -19.82
CA ASP A 48 -2.12 14.19 -20.93
C ASP A 48 -1.01 13.51 -21.75
N THR A 49 -0.04 12.87 -21.08
CA THR A 49 1.06 12.13 -21.71
C THR A 49 0.52 10.96 -22.54
N PHE A 50 -0.35 10.11 -21.98
CA PHE A 50 -0.86 8.93 -22.69
C PHE A 50 -1.94 9.23 -23.73
N THR A 51 -2.55 10.42 -23.70
CA THR A 51 -3.44 10.88 -24.77
C THR A 51 -2.70 11.68 -25.84
N SER A 52 -1.42 11.99 -25.65
CA SER A 52 -0.62 12.75 -26.62
C SER A 52 -0.27 11.91 -27.86
N GLU A 53 -0.39 12.51 -29.03
CA GLU A 53 0.00 11.87 -30.30
C GLU A 53 1.49 11.51 -30.34
N SER A 54 2.34 12.30 -29.66
CA SER A 54 3.78 12.06 -29.57
C SER A 54 4.12 10.77 -28.81
N VAL A 55 3.46 10.52 -27.68
CA VAL A 55 3.69 9.30 -26.89
C VAL A 55 3.09 8.09 -27.58
N HIS A 56 1.93 8.24 -28.24
CA HIS A 56 1.39 7.18 -29.08
C HIS A 56 2.32 6.77 -30.22
N ALA A 57 3.01 7.74 -30.84
CA ALA A 57 4.01 7.47 -31.87
C ALA A 57 5.23 6.75 -31.27
N GLU A 58 5.73 7.19 -30.12
CA GLU A 58 6.84 6.55 -29.38
C GLU A 58 6.52 5.09 -29.03
N ILE A 59 5.34 4.82 -28.45
CA ILE A 59 4.91 3.46 -28.10
C ILE A 59 4.84 2.58 -29.35
N ARG A 60 4.26 3.09 -30.44
CA ARG A 60 4.13 2.34 -31.69
C ARG A 60 5.50 2.03 -32.31
N GLU A 61 6.44 2.97 -32.25
CA GLU A 61 7.80 2.77 -32.73
C GLU A 61 8.54 1.71 -31.92
N LYS A 62 8.52 1.79 -30.58
CA LYS A 62 9.19 0.82 -29.71
C LYS A 62 8.59 -0.58 -29.81
N LEU A 63 7.27 -0.69 -29.93
CA LEU A 63 6.60 -1.97 -30.22
C LEU A 63 7.05 -2.59 -31.55
N ASN A 64 7.19 -1.77 -32.59
CA ASN A 64 7.68 -2.22 -33.90
C ASN A 64 9.14 -2.71 -33.85
N HIS A 65 9.92 -2.26 -32.86
CA HIS A 65 11.29 -2.72 -32.60
C HIS A 65 11.37 -3.94 -31.67
N GLY A 66 10.22 -4.49 -31.24
CA GLY A 66 10.16 -5.73 -30.48
C GLY A 66 10.27 -5.56 -28.97
N GLU A 67 10.20 -4.34 -28.44
CA GLU A 67 10.04 -4.12 -27.00
C GLU A 67 8.65 -4.56 -26.52
N THR A 68 8.57 -5.02 -25.27
CA THR A 68 7.29 -5.34 -24.64
C THR A 68 6.58 -4.07 -24.20
N LEU A 69 5.25 -4.08 -24.24
CA LEU A 69 4.45 -2.94 -23.79
C LEU A 69 4.81 -2.53 -22.35
N GLU A 70 5.05 -3.51 -21.47
CA GLU A 70 5.45 -3.28 -20.06
C GLU A 70 6.76 -2.48 -19.93
N ASN A 71 7.77 -2.78 -20.74
CA ASN A 71 9.05 -2.05 -20.69
C ASN A 71 8.85 -0.61 -21.19
N ILE A 72 8.11 -0.44 -22.29
CA ILE A 72 7.85 0.87 -22.90
C ILE A 72 7.11 1.78 -21.90
N THR A 73 6.07 1.25 -21.25
CA THR A 73 5.27 2.01 -20.29
C THR A 73 6.05 2.28 -19.00
N GLY A 74 6.93 1.37 -18.58
CA GLY A 74 7.87 1.60 -17.47
C GLY A 74 8.82 2.77 -17.74
N ASP A 75 9.44 2.82 -18.92
CA ASP A 75 10.34 3.91 -19.30
C ASP A 75 9.63 5.27 -19.35
N ILE A 76 8.42 5.33 -19.92
CA ILE A 76 7.61 6.55 -19.96
C ILE A 76 7.25 7.01 -18.55
N PHE A 77 6.90 6.06 -17.68
CA PHE A 77 6.61 6.34 -16.28
C PHE A 77 7.81 6.99 -15.60
N ASP A 78 8.96 6.34 -15.63
CA ASP A 78 10.18 6.77 -14.94
C ASP A 78 10.67 8.13 -15.45
N THR A 79 10.64 8.36 -16.76
CA THR A 79 11.23 9.55 -17.38
C THR A 79 10.29 10.76 -17.46
N GLN A 80 8.98 10.54 -17.56
CA GLN A 80 8.01 11.61 -17.86
C GLN A 80 6.99 11.83 -16.75
N LEU A 81 6.64 10.81 -15.97
CA LEU A 81 5.50 10.85 -15.05
C LEU A 81 5.90 10.77 -13.58
N SER A 82 7.11 10.31 -13.34
CA SER A 82 7.67 10.13 -12.02
C SER A 82 8.22 11.50 -11.51
N THR A 83 7.65 12.03 -10.43
CA THR A 83 8.31 13.03 -9.56
C THR A 83 8.36 12.57 -8.10
N SER A 84 9.52 12.66 -7.45
CA SER A 84 9.65 12.25 -6.04
C SER A 84 8.91 13.25 -5.13
N LEU A 85 7.65 12.98 -4.75
CA LEU A 85 6.92 13.82 -3.79
C LEU A 85 7.39 13.61 -2.35
N PHE A 86 8.05 12.49 -2.06
CA PHE A 86 8.47 12.14 -0.72
C PHE A 86 9.86 11.49 -0.73
N PRO A 87 10.95 12.25 -0.68
CA PRO A 87 12.32 11.70 -0.68
C PRO A 87 12.64 10.82 0.55
N LYS A 88 11.70 10.68 1.49
CA LYS A 88 11.78 9.85 2.71
C LYS A 88 10.57 8.89 2.92
N GLY A 89 9.67 8.78 1.94
CA GLY A 89 8.50 7.88 1.97
C GLY A 89 7.16 8.52 2.37
N ARG A 90 6.05 7.80 2.16
CA ARG A 90 4.65 8.21 2.43
C ARG A 90 4.31 8.41 3.90
N THR A 91 4.89 9.40 4.58
CA THR A 91 4.74 9.47 6.04
C THR A 91 3.78 10.57 6.44
N ALA A 92 2.77 10.19 7.22
CA ALA A 92 2.01 11.12 8.03
C ALA A 92 2.77 11.53 9.32
N ARG A 93 4.06 11.16 9.45
CA ARG A 93 4.84 11.24 10.70
C ARG A 93 4.02 10.76 11.91
N THR A 94 3.52 9.52 11.83
CA THR A 94 2.56 8.96 12.81
C THR A 94 3.16 7.93 13.76
N LEU A 95 4.39 7.47 13.54
CA LEU A 95 5.08 6.51 14.38
C LEU A 95 6.30 7.16 15.04
N CYS A 96 6.50 6.95 16.34
CA CYS A 96 7.79 7.28 16.96
C CYS A 96 8.87 6.30 16.50
N ARG A 97 10.13 6.74 16.50
CA ARG A 97 11.26 5.92 16.03
C ARG A 97 11.31 4.53 16.68
N LYS A 98 11.10 4.45 18.00
CA LYS A 98 11.07 3.18 18.74
C LYS A 98 9.98 2.23 18.23
N CYS A 99 8.78 2.75 17.97
CA CYS A 99 7.67 1.93 17.43
C CYS A 99 7.96 1.50 15.99
N ASN A 100 8.50 2.40 15.16
CA ASN A 100 8.89 2.04 13.80
C ASN A 100 9.96 0.93 13.79
N THR A 101 10.97 1.03 14.66
CA THR A 101 11.98 -0.03 14.85
C THR A 101 11.37 -1.34 15.32
N PHE A 102 10.43 -1.30 16.28
CA PHE A 102 9.71 -2.50 16.72
C PHE A 102 8.99 -3.20 15.56
N LEU A 103 8.35 -2.45 14.67
CA LEU A 103 7.65 -3.00 13.51
C LEU A 103 8.60 -3.61 12.46
N GLY A 104 9.89 -3.24 12.48
CA GLY A 104 10.90 -3.79 11.56
C GLY A 104 10.96 -5.32 11.56
N LYS A 105 10.76 -5.97 12.72
CA LYS A 105 10.73 -7.44 12.81
C LYS A 105 9.55 -8.07 12.05
N TYR A 106 8.41 -7.37 11.97
CA TYR A 106 7.26 -7.82 11.17
C TYR A 106 7.51 -7.60 9.68
N ASP A 107 8.26 -6.56 9.33
CA ASP A 107 8.59 -6.27 7.94
C ASP A 107 9.52 -7.33 7.35
N GLU A 108 10.43 -7.91 8.14
CA GLU A 108 11.23 -9.05 7.71
C GLU A 108 10.37 -10.27 7.33
N ALA A 109 9.31 -10.53 8.10
CA ALA A 109 8.36 -11.59 7.78
C ALA A 109 7.55 -11.24 6.51
N TYR A 110 7.14 -9.97 6.38
CA TYR A 110 6.47 -9.48 5.17
C TYR A 110 7.35 -9.58 3.93
N LEU A 111 8.64 -9.24 4.02
CA LEU A 111 9.59 -9.36 2.93
C LEU A 111 9.67 -10.80 2.41
N ARG A 112 9.64 -11.78 3.31
CA ARG A 112 9.61 -13.20 2.91
C ARG A 112 8.32 -13.56 2.17
N PHE A 113 7.17 -13.02 2.58
CA PHE A 113 5.91 -13.17 1.85
C PHE A 113 5.99 -12.52 0.47
N PHE A 114 6.51 -11.30 0.40
CA PHE A 114 6.67 -10.51 -0.82
C PHE A 114 7.61 -11.19 -1.83
N ASN A 115 8.76 -11.69 -1.39
CA ASN A 115 9.74 -12.36 -2.23
C ASN A 115 9.25 -13.71 -2.79
N LEU A 116 8.21 -14.29 -2.19
CA LEU A 116 7.59 -15.55 -2.64
C LEU A 116 6.25 -15.33 -3.35
N ASP A 117 5.97 -14.08 -3.74
CA ASP A 117 4.77 -13.65 -4.47
C ASP A 117 3.46 -14.06 -3.78
N GLY A 118 3.49 -14.22 -2.45
CA GLY A 118 2.34 -14.68 -1.69
C GLY A 118 1.80 -16.03 -2.17
N THR A 119 2.65 -16.88 -2.78
CA THR A 119 2.23 -18.14 -3.38
C THR A 119 1.77 -19.14 -2.32
N PRO A 120 0.54 -19.68 -2.37
CA PRO A 120 0.00 -20.54 -1.31
C PRO A 120 0.91 -21.72 -0.93
N LYS A 121 1.49 -22.39 -1.94
CA LYS A 121 2.42 -23.52 -1.73
C LYS A 121 3.62 -23.13 -0.85
N SER A 122 4.20 -21.95 -1.09
CA SER A 122 5.37 -21.46 -0.35
C SER A 122 4.97 -20.99 1.04
N ILE A 123 3.89 -20.22 1.15
CA ILE A 123 3.40 -19.66 2.41
C ILE A 123 2.91 -20.76 3.37
N ASN A 124 2.42 -21.88 2.85
CA ASN A 124 2.09 -23.05 3.65
C ASN A 124 3.27 -23.61 4.47
N GLY A 125 4.50 -23.47 3.96
CA GLY A 125 5.70 -23.91 4.67
C GLY A 125 6.09 -23.01 5.83
N PHE A 126 5.47 -21.83 5.99
CA PHE A 126 5.80 -20.92 7.06
C PHE A 126 5.24 -21.39 8.40
N GLN A 127 6.04 -21.19 9.45
CA GLN A 127 5.58 -21.35 10.83
C GLN A 127 4.42 -20.40 11.10
N GLN A 128 3.50 -20.81 11.98
CA GLN A 128 2.31 -20.04 12.29
C GLN A 128 2.64 -18.65 12.86
N HIS A 129 3.68 -18.55 13.69
CA HIS A 129 4.21 -17.29 14.17
C HIS A 129 4.61 -16.34 13.01
N THR A 130 5.37 -16.83 12.01
CA THR A 130 5.75 -16.02 10.84
C THR A 130 4.53 -15.53 10.06
N LYS A 131 3.49 -16.36 9.93
CA LYS A 131 2.24 -15.94 9.28
C LYS A 131 1.55 -14.81 10.04
N TYR A 132 1.49 -14.88 11.38
CA TYR A 132 0.96 -13.77 12.17
C TYR A 132 1.82 -12.50 12.08
N GLN A 133 3.14 -12.62 12.03
CA GLN A 133 4.02 -11.47 11.80
C GLN A 133 3.75 -10.80 10.45
N ILE A 134 3.49 -11.57 9.38
CA ILE A 134 3.06 -11.02 8.08
C ILE A 134 1.74 -10.26 8.21
N ILE A 135 0.76 -10.83 8.90
CA ILE A 135 -0.54 -10.19 9.12
C ILE A 135 -0.36 -8.87 9.87
N LYS A 136 0.38 -8.87 10.98
CA LYS A 136 0.68 -7.69 11.79
C LYS A 136 1.46 -6.64 11.02
N ALA A 137 2.41 -7.06 10.17
CA ALA A 137 3.12 -6.16 9.27
C ALA A 137 2.12 -5.38 8.42
N ILE A 138 1.25 -6.08 7.69
CA ILE A 138 0.34 -5.43 6.75
C ILE A 138 -0.65 -4.50 7.47
N TYR A 139 -1.20 -4.89 8.63
CA TYR A 139 -2.00 -3.99 9.47
C TYR A 139 -1.21 -2.74 9.91
N ALA A 140 0.05 -2.91 10.33
CA ALA A 140 0.86 -1.81 10.81
C ALA A 140 1.18 -0.76 9.72
N LYS A 141 1.19 -1.15 8.45
CA LYS A 141 1.37 -0.20 7.32
C LYS A 141 0.29 0.87 7.28
N PHE A 142 -0.96 0.51 7.59
CA PHE A 142 -2.07 1.46 7.63
C PHE A 142 -1.97 2.49 8.76
N LEU A 143 -1.09 2.30 9.75
CA LEU A 143 -0.78 3.34 10.73
C LEU A 143 -0.03 4.52 10.11
N SER A 144 0.66 4.28 9.00
CA SER A 144 1.59 5.23 8.39
C SER A 144 1.02 5.97 7.18
N ILE A 145 -0.16 5.57 6.67
CA ILE A 145 -0.76 6.22 5.49
C ILE A 145 -1.38 7.59 5.84
N PRO A 146 -1.21 8.63 4.99
CA PRO A 146 -1.77 9.95 5.20
C PRO A 146 -3.29 10.00 5.38
N GLU A 147 -4.01 9.23 4.57
CA GLU A 147 -5.47 9.27 4.48
C GLU A 147 -6.13 8.74 5.76
N ALA A 148 -5.42 7.89 6.51
CA ALA A 148 -5.87 7.35 7.78
C ALA A 148 -5.30 8.10 8.99
N ALA A 149 -4.64 9.26 8.83
CA ALA A 149 -3.97 9.95 9.93
C ALA A 149 -4.89 10.27 11.13
N GLY A 150 -6.17 10.54 10.86
CA GLY A 150 -7.20 10.79 11.90
C GLY A 150 -7.92 9.54 12.42
N GLU A 151 -7.63 8.36 11.90
CA GLU A 151 -8.40 7.14 12.19
C GLU A 151 -7.98 6.47 13.51
N ALA A 152 -8.95 5.93 14.24
CA ALA A 152 -8.72 5.17 15.46
C ALA A 152 -8.89 3.67 15.17
N PHE A 153 -7.77 2.95 15.12
CA PHE A 153 -7.78 1.53 14.81
C PHE A 153 -7.90 0.65 16.05
N ASP A 154 -8.75 -0.38 15.99
CA ASP A 154 -8.95 -1.34 17.08
C ASP A 154 -7.94 -2.52 17.06
N PHE A 155 -7.12 -2.61 16.00
CA PHE A 155 -6.08 -3.64 15.85
C PHE A 155 -4.75 -3.26 16.51
N ILE A 156 -4.68 -2.10 17.18
CA ILE A 156 -3.42 -1.61 17.80
C ILE A 156 -2.88 -2.61 18.82
N ASP A 157 -3.72 -3.13 19.70
CA ASP A 157 -3.27 -4.08 20.72
C ASP A 157 -2.83 -5.42 20.11
N PHE A 158 -3.49 -5.85 19.02
CA PHE A 158 -3.07 -7.02 18.25
C PHE A 158 -1.68 -6.85 17.63
N ILE A 159 -1.32 -5.65 17.17
CA ILE A 159 0.03 -5.36 16.65
C ILE A 159 1.05 -5.27 17.78
N ARG A 160 0.68 -4.65 18.92
CA ARG A 160 1.61 -4.40 20.04
C ARG A 160 2.03 -5.66 20.77
N ASP A 161 1.11 -6.60 20.93
CA ASP A 161 1.38 -7.89 21.54
C ASP A 161 1.97 -8.83 20.48
N ASP A 162 3.26 -9.18 20.62
CA ASP A 162 3.97 -10.01 19.66
C ASP A 162 3.41 -11.43 19.54
N ASP A 163 2.93 -11.96 20.66
CA ASP A 163 2.46 -13.33 20.78
C ASP A 163 0.96 -13.45 20.48
N SER A 164 0.25 -12.31 20.35
CA SER A 164 -1.17 -12.32 20.05
C SER A 164 -1.45 -12.99 18.70
N THR A 165 -2.37 -13.95 18.72
CA THR A 165 -2.88 -14.69 17.56
C THR A 165 -4.38 -14.45 17.34
N VAL A 166 -4.97 -13.55 18.13
CA VAL A 166 -6.40 -13.28 18.13
C VAL A 166 -6.63 -11.81 17.88
N TYR A 167 -7.46 -11.52 16.88
CA TYR A 167 -7.93 -10.19 16.57
C TYR A 167 -9.45 -10.26 16.32
N ASN A 168 -10.21 -9.53 17.13
CA ASN A 168 -11.67 -9.53 17.12
C ASN A 168 -12.23 -8.12 16.83
N GLY A 169 -11.47 -7.29 16.12
CA GLY A 169 -11.90 -5.96 15.73
C GLY A 169 -12.72 -5.95 14.44
N ASN A 170 -13.11 -4.75 14.02
CA ASN A 170 -14.01 -4.54 12.88
C ASN A 170 -13.25 -4.33 11.56
N TRP A 171 -11.95 -4.10 11.61
CA TRP A 171 -11.16 -3.88 10.42
C TRP A 171 -10.77 -5.19 9.75
N ASN A 172 -10.83 -5.21 8.43
CA ASN A 172 -10.49 -6.37 7.64
C ASN A 172 -9.56 -5.93 6.53
N ILE A 173 -8.50 -6.70 6.30
CA ILE A 173 -7.61 -6.52 5.17
C ILE A 173 -7.93 -7.57 4.12
N TYR A 174 -8.21 -7.07 2.93
CA TYR A 174 -8.31 -7.86 1.73
C TYR A 174 -7.20 -7.45 0.77
N PHE A 175 -6.69 -8.39 0.00
CA PHE A 175 -5.61 -8.11 -0.93
C PHE A 175 -5.71 -8.91 -2.22
N VAL A 176 -5.11 -8.35 -3.26
CA VAL A 176 -4.89 -8.99 -4.55
C VAL A 176 -3.41 -8.91 -4.89
N LYS A 177 -2.92 -9.92 -5.61
CA LYS A 177 -1.62 -9.85 -6.28
C LYS A 177 -1.82 -9.11 -7.60
N ARG A 178 -0.94 -8.16 -7.88
CA ARG A 178 -0.96 -7.39 -9.11
C ARG A 178 -0.74 -8.29 -10.33
N ASP A 179 -1.43 -7.95 -11.39
CA ASP A 179 -1.25 -8.46 -12.74
C ASP A 179 -1.37 -7.29 -13.73
N PHE A 180 -1.26 -7.55 -15.03
CA PHE A 180 -1.37 -6.52 -16.05
C PHE A 180 -2.74 -5.78 -16.02
N SER A 181 -3.80 -6.42 -15.52
CA SER A 181 -5.14 -5.80 -15.42
C SER A 181 -5.28 -4.86 -14.23
N SER A 182 -4.36 -4.95 -13.27
CA SER A 182 -4.37 -4.16 -12.03
C SER A 182 -3.89 -2.74 -12.22
N ASP A 183 -3.15 -2.49 -13.30
CA ASP A 183 -2.37 -1.28 -13.49
C ASP A 183 -2.71 -0.63 -14.83
N LEU A 184 -2.84 0.70 -14.86
CA LEU A 184 -3.15 1.39 -16.10
C LEU A 184 -1.94 1.25 -17.05
N LEU A 185 -2.14 0.51 -18.14
CA LEU A 185 -1.09 0.20 -19.12
C LEU A 185 0.14 -0.49 -18.50
N GLY A 186 -0.02 -1.23 -17.40
CA GLY A 186 1.11 -1.89 -16.72
C GLY A 186 1.99 -0.98 -15.87
N MET A 187 1.63 0.30 -15.71
CA MET A 187 2.31 1.21 -14.78
C MET A 187 1.86 0.97 -13.35
N LYS A 188 2.77 0.48 -12.52
CA LYS A 188 2.50 0.15 -11.12
C LYS A 188 2.13 1.40 -10.32
N ASP A 189 0.84 1.59 -10.12
CA ASP A 189 0.36 2.68 -9.28
C ASP A 189 0.43 2.27 -7.82
N ILE A 190 1.60 2.50 -7.23
CA ILE A 190 1.87 2.07 -5.87
C ILE A 190 1.12 2.89 -4.82
N ARG A 191 0.34 3.93 -5.15
CA ARG A 191 -0.22 4.92 -4.19
C ARG A 191 -0.98 4.41 -2.97
N THR A 192 -1.28 5.32 -2.06
CA THR A 192 -2.30 5.14 -1.02
C THR A 192 -3.57 5.87 -1.42
N GLY A 193 -4.69 5.52 -0.77
CA GLY A 193 -5.94 6.21 -1.03
C GLY A 193 -7.02 5.91 -0.02
N LYS A 194 -8.14 6.64 -0.16
CA LYS A 194 -9.34 6.49 0.66
C LYS A 194 -10.58 6.62 -0.20
N ILE A 195 -11.53 5.73 0.01
CA ILE A 195 -12.91 5.84 -0.49
C ILE A 195 -13.85 5.71 0.71
N THR A 196 -14.91 6.52 0.70
CA THR A 196 -15.98 6.45 1.71
C THR A 196 -17.23 5.91 1.04
N PHE A 197 -17.90 4.98 1.70
CA PHE A 197 -19.19 4.39 1.36
C PHE A 197 -20.17 4.69 2.50
N ASP A 198 -21.46 4.44 2.27
CA ASP A 198 -22.49 4.65 3.30
C ASP A 198 -22.27 3.72 4.50
N GLU A 199 -21.80 2.49 4.26
CA GLU A 199 -21.53 1.49 5.29
C GLU A 199 -20.16 1.61 5.96
N GLY A 200 -19.22 2.39 5.41
CA GLY A 200 -17.88 2.49 5.98
C GLY A 200 -16.82 3.10 5.07
N VAL A 201 -15.56 2.77 5.34
CA VAL A 201 -14.41 3.34 4.66
C VAL A 201 -13.48 2.25 4.16
N VAL A 202 -12.88 2.50 2.99
CA VAL A 202 -11.81 1.69 2.43
C VAL A 202 -10.55 2.54 2.35
N TYR A 203 -9.49 2.08 3.01
CA TYR A 203 -8.14 2.58 2.85
C TYR A 203 -7.36 1.66 1.93
N GLU A 204 -6.67 2.23 0.96
CA GLU A 204 -5.80 1.48 0.06
C GLU A 204 -4.34 1.76 0.36
N LEU A 205 -3.55 0.68 0.36
CA LEU A 205 -2.11 0.72 0.32
C LEU A 205 -1.63 -0.26 -0.73
N SER A 206 -0.89 0.26 -1.69
CA SER A 206 -0.28 -0.51 -2.74
C SER A 206 1.23 -0.61 -2.58
N ASP A 207 1.79 -1.74 -3.00
CA ASP A 207 3.22 -1.94 -3.26
C ASP A 207 3.42 -2.61 -4.62
N ASP A 208 4.67 -2.90 -4.98
CA ASP A 208 5.04 -3.43 -6.30
C ASP A 208 4.41 -4.76 -6.71
N LYS A 209 3.86 -5.52 -5.75
CA LYS A 209 3.30 -6.85 -6.00
C LYS A 209 1.86 -7.00 -5.53
N PHE A 210 1.42 -6.18 -4.58
CA PHE A 210 0.12 -6.34 -3.95
C PHE A 210 -0.61 -5.01 -3.80
N ILE A 211 -1.93 -5.10 -3.86
CA ILE A 211 -2.85 -4.03 -3.47
C ILE A 211 -3.57 -4.52 -2.22
N PHE A 212 -3.49 -3.74 -1.14
CA PHE A 212 -4.14 -4.02 0.12
C PHE A 212 -5.25 -3.01 0.37
N ASN A 213 -6.45 -3.50 0.68
CA ASN A 213 -7.57 -2.68 1.09
C ASN A 213 -7.95 -3.02 2.54
N LEU A 214 -7.80 -2.04 3.42
CA LEU A 214 -8.25 -2.07 4.81
C LEU A 214 -9.64 -1.44 4.89
N MET A 215 -10.62 -2.15 5.44
CA MET A 215 -12.00 -1.69 5.52
C MET A 215 -12.69 -2.13 6.81
N ASN A 216 -13.64 -1.33 7.30
CA ASN A 216 -14.39 -1.58 8.53
C ASN A 216 -15.77 -2.24 8.29
N PHE A 217 -15.97 -2.82 7.12
CA PHE A 217 -17.18 -3.53 6.72
C PHE A 217 -16.81 -4.75 5.84
N PRO A 218 -17.71 -5.73 5.66
CA PRO A 218 -17.45 -6.85 4.76
C PRO A 218 -17.25 -6.37 3.32
N LYS A 219 -16.25 -6.90 2.61
CA LYS A 219 -16.03 -6.51 1.21
C LYS A 219 -17.30 -6.73 0.38
N HIS A 220 -17.54 -5.83 -0.57
CA HIS A 220 -18.60 -6.03 -1.57
C HIS A 220 -18.43 -7.37 -2.29
N SER A 221 -19.53 -8.08 -2.49
CA SER A 221 -19.52 -9.43 -3.08
C SER A 221 -19.04 -9.44 -4.54
N CYS A 222 -19.17 -8.31 -5.24
CA CYS A 222 -18.71 -8.15 -6.62
C CYS A 222 -17.18 -8.07 -6.76
N PHE A 223 -16.43 -7.83 -5.68
CA PHE A 223 -14.97 -7.77 -5.72
C PHE A 223 -14.35 -9.08 -5.26
N GLU A 224 -13.63 -9.76 -6.14
CA GLU A 224 -12.81 -10.91 -5.78
C GLU A 224 -11.51 -10.43 -5.11
N MET A 225 -11.27 -10.88 -3.89
CA MET A 225 -10.06 -10.55 -3.13
C MET A 225 -9.74 -11.64 -2.11
N THR A 226 -8.47 -11.78 -1.76
CA THR A 226 -8.01 -12.70 -0.72
C THR A 226 -8.18 -12.04 0.65
N ASN A 227 -8.82 -12.70 1.62
CA ASN A 227 -8.79 -12.21 3.01
C ASN A 227 -7.40 -12.46 3.59
N LEU A 228 -6.80 -11.45 4.24
CA LEU A 228 -5.44 -11.56 4.77
C LEU A 228 -5.26 -12.72 5.77
N PHE A 229 -6.25 -12.98 6.63
CA PHE A 229 -6.18 -14.09 7.58
C PHE A 229 -6.24 -15.46 6.90
N ASP A 230 -6.66 -15.54 5.63
CA ASP A 230 -6.66 -16.81 4.91
C ASP A 230 -5.27 -17.38 4.72
N ILE A 231 -4.18 -16.59 4.80
CA ILE A 231 -2.81 -17.13 4.71
C ILE A 231 -2.49 -18.16 5.81
N LEU A 232 -3.26 -18.17 6.90
CA LEU A 232 -3.19 -19.18 7.96
C LEU A 232 -3.72 -20.54 7.50
N LYS A 233 -4.65 -20.57 6.54
CA LYS A 233 -5.28 -21.77 5.98
C LYS A 233 -4.31 -22.45 5.01
N LYS A 234 -4.35 -23.79 4.96
CA LYS A 234 -3.48 -24.59 4.07
C LYS A 234 -3.75 -24.39 2.58
N ASN A 235 -4.94 -23.96 2.17
CA ASN A 235 -5.31 -23.88 0.76
C ASN A 235 -6.00 -22.55 0.47
N TYR A 236 -5.44 -21.44 0.95
CA TYR A 236 -6.00 -20.14 0.59
C TYR A 236 -5.85 -19.89 -0.91
N LYS A 237 -6.85 -19.24 -1.49
CA LYS A 237 -6.85 -18.80 -2.88
C LYS A 237 -6.16 -17.44 -2.90
N LEU A 238 -5.03 -17.34 -3.61
CA LEU A 238 -4.47 -16.05 -3.97
C LEU A 238 -5.26 -15.52 -5.18
N VAL A 239 -5.91 -14.38 -5.02
CA VAL A 239 -6.53 -13.65 -6.13
C VAL A 239 -5.46 -12.83 -6.83
N GLU A 240 -5.37 -12.97 -8.15
CA GLU A 240 -4.53 -12.17 -9.04
C GLU A 240 -5.43 -11.23 -9.84
N GLY A 241 -5.06 -9.96 -9.92
CA GLY A 241 -5.84 -8.94 -10.62
C GLY A 241 -6.99 -8.34 -9.84
N VAL A 242 -7.57 -7.29 -10.43
CA VAL A 242 -8.71 -6.54 -9.88
C VAL A 242 -10.04 -6.85 -10.59
N GLY A 243 -9.99 -7.73 -11.60
CA GLY A 243 -11.13 -8.10 -12.44
C GLY A 243 -11.61 -6.96 -13.36
N GLU A 244 -12.68 -7.22 -14.12
CA GLU A 244 -13.18 -6.29 -15.16
C GLU A 244 -13.63 -4.92 -14.61
N SER A 245 -14.04 -4.87 -13.34
CA SER A 245 -14.50 -3.63 -12.70
C SER A 245 -13.37 -2.74 -12.17
N GLY A 246 -12.13 -3.24 -12.13
CA GLY A 246 -11.01 -2.52 -11.51
C GLY A 246 -11.04 -2.51 -9.97
N GLY A 247 -12.08 -3.06 -9.34
CA GLY A 247 -12.20 -3.18 -7.88
C GLY A 247 -12.25 -1.83 -7.14
N TYR A 248 -11.85 -1.84 -5.87
CA TYR A 248 -11.63 -0.61 -5.11
C TYR A 248 -10.48 0.23 -5.68
N HIS A 249 -9.47 -0.43 -6.27
CA HIS A 249 -8.29 0.23 -6.81
C HIS A 249 -8.64 1.23 -7.92
N ALA A 250 -9.45 0.84 -8.90
CA ALA A 250 -9.91 1.76 -9.95
C ALA A 250 -10.74 2.91 -9.39
N GLN A 251 -11.52 2.68 -8.32
CA GLN A 251 -12.28 3.75 -7.68
C GLN A 251 -11.37 4.74 -6.94
N VAL A 252 -10.32 4.25 -6.26
CA VAL A 252 -9.31 5.09 -5.61
C VAL A 252 -8.61 5.93 -6.66
N PHE A 253 -8.21 5.29 -7.75
CA PHE A 253 -7.58 5.94 -8.89
C PHE A 253 -8.48 7.05 -9.47
N MET A 254 -9.74 6.76 -9.78
CA MET A 254 -10.67 7.76 -10.32
C MET A 254 -10.92 8.91 -9.34
N SER A 255 -11.12 8.62 -8.05
CA SER A 255 -11.30 9.65 -7.01
C SER A 255 -10.09 10.60 -6.93
N SER A 256 -8.88 10.06 -7.01
CA SER A 256 -7.66 10.90 -6.99
C SER A 256 -7.50 11.79 -8.23
N ILE A 257 -7.92 11.32 -9.41
CA ILE A 257 -7.98 12.14 -10.63
C ILE A 257 -8.94 13.31 -10.45
N PHE A 258 -10.17 13.05 -9.99
CA PHE A 258 -11.17 14.11 -9.80
C PHE A 258 -10.72 15.18 -8.81
N ASN A 259 -10.01 14.79 -7.75
CA ASN A 259 -9.48 15.74 -6.76
C ASN A 259 -8.28 16.56 -7.25
N THR A 260 -7.66 16.19 -8.37
CA THR A 260 -6.50 16.90 -8.95
C THR A 260 -6.93 17.85 -10.07
N ILE A 261 -8.06 17.58 -10.74
CA ILE A 261 -8.57 18.38 -11.87
C ILE A 261 -9.49 19.54 -11.43
N LEU A 262 -10.02 19.50 -10.21
CA LEU A 262 -10.87 20.55 -9.61
C LEU A 262 -10.09 21.44 -8.63
#